data_AF-A0A239EJ34-F1
#
_entry.id   AF-A0A239EJ34-F1
#
_cell.length_a   1.000
_cell.length_b   1.000
_cell.length_c   1.000
_cell.angle_alpha   90.00
_cell.angle_beta   90.00
_cell.angle_gamma   90.00
#
_symmetry.space_group_name_H-M   'P 1'
#
loop_
_entity.id
_entity.type
_entity.pdbx_description
1 polymer ?
#
loop_
_entity_poly.entity_id
_entity_poly.type
_entity_poly.pdbx_seq_one_letter_code
_entity_poly.pdbx_strand_id
1 'polypeptide(L)'
;MPSWLDELLSDTSIPVLIVLTALAIGAVKTWPWLRKVVRFLDALIGDDKNPGLLERVNGLEGRVDRIHHEVTPNSGGSMKDAVARTEKTVNTVAADLETVKQKLDRDHERISELEDTATRPPWMPPPGRN
;
A
#
# COMPACT_ATOMS: atom_id res chain seq x y z
N MET A 1 25.50 11.36 74.71
CA MET A 1 25.29 11.37 73.25
C MET A 1 25.13 12.82 72.80
N PRO A 2 25.40 13.17 71.54
CA PRO A 2 25.13 14.51 71.01
C PRO A 2 23.65 14.89 71.16
N SER A 3 23.36 16.08 71.69
CA SER A 3 21.98 16.52 72.00
C SER A 3 21.04 16.57 70.79
N TRP A 4 21.57 16.72 69.58
CA TRP A 4 20.79 16.68 68.34
C TRP A 4 20.20 15.29 68.05
N LEU A 5 20.77 14.21 68.59
CA LEU A 5 20.23 12.86 68.44
C LEU A 5 19.02 12.62 69.36
N ASP A 6 19.03 13.23 70.56
CA ASP A 6 17.92 13.11 71.52
C ASP A 6 16.68 13.87 71.04
N GLU A 7 16.88 15.00 70.35
CA GLU A 7 15.80 15.76 69.72
C GLU A 7 15.24 15.04 68.48
N LEU A 8 16.11 14.35 67.72
CA LEU A 8 15.72 13.58 66.52
C LEU A 8 15.02 12.25 66.84
N LEU A 9 15.36 11.61 67.97
CA LEU A 9 14.74 10.38 68.46
C LEU A 9 13.64 10.63 69.51
N SER A 10 13.24 11.90 69.70
CA SER A 10 12.09 12.24 70.54
C SER A 10 10.80 11.61 69.99
N ASP A 11 9.86 11.28 70.88
CA ASP A 11 8.61 10.58 70.54
C ASP A 11 7.77 11.34 69.48
N THR A 12 7.97 12.65 69.38
CA THR A 12 7.35 13.55 68.40
C THR A 12 7.98 13.54 67.00
N SER A 13 9.26 13.24 66.86
CA SER A 13 9.97 13.30 65.56
C SER A 13 9.95 11.97 64.79
N ILE A 14 9.75 10.85 65.49
CA ILE A 14 9.58 9.52 64.88
C ILE A 14 8.46 9.48 63.80
N PRO A 15 7.22 9.94 64.05
CA PRO A 15 6.16 9.89 63.04
C PRO A 15 6.48 10.76 61.81
N VAL A 16 7.15 11.91 62.00
CA VAL A 16 7.58 12.78 60.89
C VAL A 16 8.60 12.07 60.01
N LEU A 17 9.57 11.39 60.61
CA LEU A 17 10.57 10.60 59.87
C LEU A 17 9.94 9.43 59.11
N ILE A 18 8.93 8.76 59.68
CA ILE A 18 8.18 7.69 58.99
C ILE A 18 7.45 8.26 57.76
N VAL A 19 6.77 9.39 57.89
CA VAL A 19 6.06 10.04 56.78
C VAL A 19 7.03 10.47 55.68
N LEU A 20 8.15 11.09 56.04
CA LEU A 20 9.18 11.49 55.08
C LEU A 20 9.79 10.28 54.37
N THR A 21 10.04 9.19 55.09
CA THR A 21 10.57 7.95 54.51
C THR A 21 9.54 7.31 53.57
N ALA A 22 8.26 7.29 53.96
CA ALA A 22 7.18 6.79 53.11
C ALA A 22 7.02 7.61 51.82
N LEU A 23 7.14 8.94 51.91
CA LEU A 23 7.15 9.84 50.75
C LEU A 23 8.36 9.59 49.85
N ALA A 24 9.54 9.42 50.43
CA ALA A 24 10.76 9.12 49.68
C ALA A 24 10.64 7.77 48.94
N ILE A 25 10.16 6.73 49.60
CA ILE A 25 9.89 5.42 48.99
C ILE A 25 8.85 5.54 47.88
N GLY A 26 7.78 6.31 48.13
CA GLY A 26 6.75 6.62 47.14
C GLY A 26 7.34 7.27 45.90
N ALA A 27 8.18 8.29 46.07
CA ALA A 27 8.85 9.00 44.98
C ALA A 27 9.82 8.08 44.20
N VAL A 28 10.62 7.28 44.91
CA VAL A 28 11.54 6.32 44.27
C VAL A 28 10.78 5.25 43.49
N LYS A 29 9.59 4.86 43.95
CA LYS A 29 8.76 3.85 43.29
C LYS A 29 7.97 4.40 42.11
N THR A 30 7.57 5.67 42.13
CA THR A 30 6.91 6.33 40.99
C THR A 30 7.91 6.74 39.91
N TRP A 31 9.18 6.96 40.26
CA TRP A 31 10.26 7.27 39.33
C TRP A 31 10.40 6.32 38.12
N PRO A 32 10.41 4.98 38.25
CA PRO A 32 10.45 4.08 37.09
C PRO A 32 9.20 4.19 36.21
N TRP A 33 8.04 4.54 36.76
CA TRP A 33 6.83 4.77 35.98
C TRP A 33 6.93 6.08 35.19
N LEU A 34 7.37 7.19 35.81
CA LEU A 34 7.64 8.45 35.10
C LEU A 34 8.62 8.26 33.95
N ARG A 35 9.73 7.52 34.18
CA ARG A 35 10.71 7.23 33.12
C ARG A 35 10.09 6.50 31.94
N LYS A 36 9.13 5.61 32.16
CA LYS A 36 8.41 4.92 31.06
C LYS A 36 7.53 5.89 30.28
N VAL A 37 6.83 6.79 30.98
CA VAL A 37 5.98 7.81 30.34
C VAL A 37 6.83 8.78 29.50
N VAL A 38 7.97 9.25 30.04
CA VAL A 38 8.90 10.12 29.29
C VAL A 38 9.40 9.42 28.04
N ARG A 39 9.86 8.17 28.13
CA ARG A 39 10.29 7.40 26.95
C ARG A 39 9.18 7.21 25.92
N PHE A 40 7.93 7.08 26.36
CA PHE A 40 6.79 7.01 25.46
C PHE A 40 6.55 8.34 24.75
N LEU A 41 6.63 9.47 25.47
CA LEU A 41 6.54 10.80 24.88
C LEU A 41 7.70 11.05 23.89
N ASP A 42 8.92 10.67 24.25
CA ASP A 42 10.09 10.76 23.36
C ASP A 42 9.88 9.92 22.08
N ALA A 43 9.29 8.72 22.20
CA ALA A 43 8.99 7.90 21.02
C ALA A 43 7.83 8.47 20.18
N LEU A 44 6.85 9.12 20.82
CA LEU A 44 5.68 9.68 20.16
C LEU A 44 6.03 10.97 19.39
N ILE A 45 6.75 11.87 20.05
CA ILE A 45 7.17 13.18 19.53
C ILE A 45 8.40 13.01 18.62
N GLY A 46 9.31 12.12 18.98
CA GLY A 46 10.61 11.97 18.33
C GLY A 46 11.69 12.82 18.98
N ASP A 47 12.90 12.64 18.48
CA ASP A 47 14.10 13.41 18.84
C ASP A 47 14.79 13.82 17.52
N ASP A 48 15.74 14.76 17.56
CA ASP A 48 16.44 15.31 16.38
C ASP A 48 17.04 14.22 15.49
N LYS A 49 17.37 13.06 16.06
CA LYS A 49 17.96 11.91 15.34
C LYS A 49 16.95 10.87 14.87
N ASN A 50 15.74 10.83 15.43
CA ASN A 50 14.73 9.82 15.15
C ASN A 50 13.34 10.45 15.06
N PRO A 51 12.71 10.50 13.87
CA PRO A 51 11.38 11.07 13.73
C PRO A 51 10.38 10.25 14.55
N GLY A 52 9.53 10.96 15.30
CA GLY A 52 8.54 10.38 16.18
C GLY A 52 7.47 9.61 15.42
N LEU A 53 6.67 8.82 16.15
CA LEU A 53 5.57 8.07 15.55
C LEU A 53 4.58 8.96 14.80
N LEU A 54 4.29 10.17 15.31
CA LEU A 54 3.37 11.10 14.66
C LEU A 54 3.87 11.54 13.29
N GLU A 55 5.14 11.88 13.18
CA GLU A 55 5.75 12.30 11.92
C GLU A 55 5.85 11.15 10.91
N ARG A 56 6.14 9.94 11.38
CA ARG A 56 6.13 8.73 10.54
C ARG A 56 4.74 8.43 10.00
N VAL A 57 3.71 8.53 10.85
CA VAL A 57 2.30 8.29 10.45
C VAL A 57 1.87 9.33 9.43
N ASN A 58 2.14 10.62 9.66
CA ASN A 58 1.84 11.67 8.69
C ASN A 58 2.57 11.45 7.35
N GLY A 59 3.85 11.05 7.41
CA GLY A 59 4.61 10.68 6.23
C GLY A 59 4.04 9.46 5.48
N LEU A 60 3.44 8.51 6.19
CA LEU A 60 2.74 7.37 5.59
C LEU A 60 1.40 7.79 4.99
N GLU A 61 0.59 8.59 5.68
CA GLU A 61 -0.68 9.11 5.16
C GLU A 61 -0.46 9.85 3.84
N GLY A 62 0.53 10.74 3.76
CA GLY A 62 0.85 11.43 2.51
C GLY A 62 1.35 10.51 1.39
N ARG A 63 1.97 9.37 1.71
CA ARG A 63 2.35 8.35 0.70
C ARG A 63 1.13 7.56 0.23
N VAL A 64 0.26 7.16 1.16
CA VAL A 64 -0.97 6.44 0.86
C VAL A 64 -1.89 7.29 -0.01
N ASP A 65 -2.02 8.59 0.29
CA ASP A 65 -2.83 9.52 -0.50
C ASP A 65 -2.31 9.66 -1.94
N ARG A 66 -0.98 9.77 -2.11
CA ARG A 66 -0.37 9.74 -3.45
C ARG A 66 -0.64 8.44 -4.19
N ILE A 67 -0.42 7.29 -3.55
CA ILE A 67 -0.71 5.98 -4.15
C ILE A 67 -2.18 5.89 -4.55
N HIS A 68 -3.09 6.36 -3.69
CA HIS A 68 -4.51 6.40 -3.97
C HIS A 68 -4.80 7.24 -5.21
N HIS A 69 -4.17 8.41 -5.36
CA HIS A 69 -4.34 9.26 -6.54
C HIS A 69 -3.79 8.64 -7.83
N GLU A 70 -2.70 7.88 -7.75
CA GLU A 70 -2.10 7.17 -8.90
C GLU A 70 -2.91 5.94 -9.35
N VAL A 71 -3.62 5.29 -8.43
CA VAL A 71 -4.36 4.05 -8.71
C VAL A 71 -5.83 4.32 -9.05
N THR A 72 -6.44 5.31 -8.42
CA THR A 72 -7.87 5.63 -8.58
C THR A 72 -8.09 6.37 -9.91
N PRO A 73 -9.21 6.14 -10.64
CA PRO A 73 -9.48 6.80 -11.91
C PRO A 73 -9.29 8.32 -11.81
N ASN A 74 -8.46 8.89 -12.69
CA ASN A 74 -8.14 10.31 -12.67
C ASN A 74 -7.89 10.82 -14.10
N SER A 75 -8.99 10.99 -14.85
CA SER A 75 -9.01 11.62 -16.18
C SER A 75 -8.00 11.04 -17.18
N GLY A 76 -7.64 9.76 -17.04
CA GLY A 76 -6.68 9.09 -17.93
C GLY A 76 -5.25 8.99 -17.40
N GLY A 77 -4.91 9.68 -16.31
CA GLY A 77 -3.56 9.66 -15.73
C GLY A 77 -3.28 8.46 -14.85
N SER A 78 -4.33 7.81 -14.32
CA SER A 78 -4.16 6.74 -13.34
C SER A 78 -3.75 5.41 -13.98
N MET A 79 -3.20 4.54 -13.14
CA MET A 79 -2.87 3.16 -13.51
C MET A 79 -4.10 2.39 -13.97
N LYS A 80 -5.25 2.58 -13.31
CA LYS A 80 -6.50 1.93 -13.70
C LYS A 80 -6.98 2.40 -15.08
N ASP A 81 -6.81 3.69 -15.38
CA ASP A 81 -7.17 4.22 -16.70
C ASP A 81 -6.21 3.69 -17.79
N ALA A 82 -4.92 3.55 -17.47
CA ALA A 82 -3.94 2.96 -18.37
C ALA A 82 -4.24 1.47 -18.66
N VAL A 83 -4.63 0.71 -17.65
CA VAL A 83 -5.09 -0.68 -17.80
C VAL A 83 -6.34 -0.74 -18.66
N ALA A 84 -7.37 0.08 -18.37
CA ALA A 84 -8.60 0.11 -19.16
C ALA A 84 -8.36 0.46 -20.64
N ARG A 85 -7.42 1.39 -20.92
CA ARG A 85 -7.00 1.68 -22.30
C ARG A 85 -6.34 0.48 -22.96
N THR A 86 -5.46 -0.21 -22.23
CA THR A 86 -4.74 -1.38 -22.74
C THR A 86 -5.72 -2.51 -23.05
N GLU A 87 -6.65 -2.81 -22.15
CA GLU A 87 -7.72 -3.78 -22.36
C GLU A 87 -8.57 -3.44 -23.59
N LYS A 88 -8.94 -2.16 -23.77
CA LYS A 88 -9.68 -1.70 -24.95
C LYS A 88 -8.90 -1.93 -26.24
N THR A 89 -7.62 -1.61 -26.26
CA THR A 89 -6.74 -1.86 -27.42
C THR A 89 -6.61 -3.34 -27.71
N VAL A 90 -6.41 -4.17 -26.69
CA VAL A 90 -6.32 -5.64 -26.83
C VAL A 90 -7.60 -6.21 -27.43
N ASN A 91 -8.77 -5.78 -26.96
CA ASN A 91 -10.05 -6.23 -27.51
C ASN A 91 -10.24 -5.81 -28.97
N THR A 92 -9.77 -4.62 -29.34
CA THR A 92 -9.82 -4.14 -30.73
C THR A 92 -8.91 -4.98 -31.62
N VAL A 93 -7.68 -5.23 -31.17
CA VAL A 93 -6.71 -6.09 -31.89
C VAL A 93 -7.25 -7.51 -32.05
N ALA A 94 -7.91 -8.06 -31.03
CA ALA A 94 -8.53 -9.37 -31.11
C ALA A 94 -9.65 -9.42 -32.17
N ALA A 95 -10.48 -8.38 -32.28
CA ALA A 95 -11.53 -8.28 -33.28
C ALA A 95 -10.96 -8.13 -34.71
N ASP A 96 -9.90 -7.34 -34.87
CA ASP A 96 -9.21 -7.18 -36.14
C ASP A 96 -8.56 -8.50 -36.60
N LEU A 97 -7.96 -9.26 -35.66
CA LEU A 97 -7.38 -10.57 -35.93
C LEU A 97 -8.42 -11.57 -36.46
N GLU A 98 -9.61 -11.59 -35.86
CA GLU A 98 -10.72 -12.44 -36.33
C GLU A 98 -11.16 -12.05 -37.74
N THR A 99 -11.21 -10.74 -38.03
CA THR A 99 -11.54 -10.25 -39.37
C THR A 99 -10.48 -10.65 -40.41
N VAL A 100 -9.19 -10.56 -40.05
CA VAL A 100 -8.09 -10.98 -40.92
C VAL A 100 -8.14 -12.48 -41.18
N LYS A 101 -8.42 -13.28 -40.15
CA LYS A 101 -8.58 -14.73 -40.27
C LYS A 101 -9.72 -15.09 -41.23
N GLN A 102 -10.88 -14.46 -41.09
CA GLN A 102 -12.01 -14.66 -42.01
C GLN A 102 -11.69 -14.28 -43.46
N LYS A 103 -10.91 -13.22 -43.67
CA LYS A 103 -10.44 -12.86 -45.02
C LYS A 103 -9.49 -13.90 -45.58
N LEU A 104 -8.56 -14.40 -44.76
CA LEU A 104 -7.62 -15.43 -45.18
C LEU A 104 -8.33 -16.73 -45.57
N ASP A 105 -9.32 -17.16 -44.79
CA ASP A 105 -10.13 -18.34 -45.10
C ASP A 105 -10.90 -18.16 -46.43
N ARG A 106 -11.51 -16.99 -46.64
CA ARG A 106 -12.20 -16.65 -47.89
C ARG A 106 -11.26 -16.59 -49.10
N ASP A 107 -10.07 -16.04 -48.92
CA ASP A 107 -9.07 -15.96 -50.00
C ASP A 107 -8.56 -17.37 -50.35
N HIS A 108 -8.43 -18.27 -49.37
CA HIS A 108 -8.09 -19.67 -49.62
C HIS A 108 -9.17 -20.38 -50.45
N GLU A 109 -10.44 -20.19 -50.11
CA GLU A 109 -11.57 -20.71 -50.92
C GLU A 109 -11.54 -20.16 -52.35
N ARG A 110 -11.33 -18.85 -52.52
CA ARG A 110 -11.23 -18.23 -53.85
C ARG A 110 -10.06 -18.74 -54.67
N ILE A 111 -8.91 -18.95 -54.05
CA ILE A 111 -7.74 -19.50 -54.75
C ILE A 111 -8.05 -20.93 -55.22
N SER A 112 -8.67 -21.75 -54.38
CA SER A 112 -9.10 -23.11 -54.77
C SER A 112 -10.08 -23.07 -55.96
N GLU A 113 -11.06 -22.17 -55.95
CA GLU A 113 -12.00 -22.02 -57.08
C GLU A 113 -11.30 -21.60 -58.39
N LEU A 114 -10.31 -20.70 -58.29
CA LEU A 114 -9.54 -20.24 -59.45
C LEU A 114 -8.62 -21.35 -59.98
N GLU A 115 -7.97 -22.11 -59.11
CA GLU A 115 -7.16 -23.27 -59.48
C GLU A 115 -8.02 -24.33 -60.20
N ASP A 116 -9.19 -24.66 -59.66
CA ASP A 116 -10.14 -25.59 -60.30
C ASP A 116 -10.59 -25.10 -61.67
N THR A 117 -10.81 -23.80 -61.83
CA THR A 117 -11.21 -23.20 -63.11
C THR A 117 -10.06 -23.20 -64.12
N ALA A 118 -8.83 -22.88 -63.70
CA ALA A 118 -7.64 -22.84 -64.54
C ALA A 118 -7.20 -24.23 -65.01
N THR A 119 -7.41 -25.25 -64.18
CA THR A 119 -7.02 -26.64 -64.47
C THR A 119 -8.11 -27.37 -65.28
N ARG A 120 -9.25 -26.73 -65.54
CA ARG A 120 -10.41 -27.35 -66.18
C ARG A 120 -10.33 -27.35 -67.71
N PRO A 121 -10.68 -28.48 -68.38
CA PRO A 121 -10.77 -28.52 -69.82
C PRO A 121 -11.96 -27.70 -70.36
N PRO A 122 -11.83 -27.10 -71.56
CA PRO A 122 -12.71 -26.02 -72.05
C PRO A 122 -14.17 -26.42 -72.32
N TRP A 123 -14.51 -27.71 -72.31
CA TRP A 123 -15.87 -28.22 -72.54
C TRP A 123 -16.64 -28.59 -71.26
N MET A 124 -16.06 -28.39 -70.07
CA MET A 124 -16.69 -28.78 -68.81
C MET A 124 -17.53 -27.62 -68.20
N PRO A 125 -18.82 -27.83 -67.88
CA PRO A 125 -19.69 -26.75 -67.37
C PRO A 125 -19.25 -26.31 -65.96
N PRO A 126 -19.36 -25.00 -65.59
CA PRO A 126 -18.82 -24.43 -64.35
C PRO A 126 -19.27 -25.18 -63.08
N PRO A 127 -18.47 -25.19 -61.99
CA PRO A 127 -18.87 -25.86 -60.76
C PRO A 127 -20.14 -25.19 -60.24
N GLY A 128 -21.13 -25.99 -59.85
CA GLY A 128 -22.39 -25.47 -59.31
C GLY A 128 -22.13 -24.72 -58.02
N ARG A 129 -22.49 -23.44 -57.96
CA ARG A 129 -22.54 -22.68 -56.70
C ARG A 129 -23.69 -23.24 -55.87
N ASN A 130 -23.36 -23.91 -54.76
CA ASN A 130 -24.32 -24.19 -53.69
C ASN A 130 -24.49 -22.95 -52.80
#